data_AF-A0A1J5MEF3-F1
#
_entry.id   AF-A0A1J5MEF3-F1
#
_cell.length_a   1.000
_cell.length_b   1.000
_cell.length_c   1.000
_cell.angle_alpha   90.00
_cell.angle_beta   90.00
_cell.angle_gamma   90.00
#
_symmetry.space_group_name_H-M   'P 1'
#
loop_
_entity.id
_entity.type
_entity.pdbx_description
1 polymer ?
#
loop_
_entity_poly.entity_id
_entity_poly.type
_entity_poly.pdbx_seq_one_letter_code
_entity_poly.pdbx_strand_id
1 'polypeptide(L)'
;MSRIIVALALLLVVASCGGGPNTPPRNLDNACSIIKERPQYLKAFRATERRWGVPIHVQMATIHQESKFRGNARTPHKYLLGVIPMGRQSSAYG
;
A
#
# COMPACT_ATOMS: atom_id res chain seq x y z
N MET A 1 0.87 36.70 -17.53
CA MET A 1 1.92 36.03 -16.72
C MET A 1 1.40 35.56 -15.37
N SER A 2 0.78 36.40 -14.54
CA SER A 2 0.23 36.00 -13.22
C SER A 2 -0.76 34.81 -13.28
N ARG A 3 -1.70 34.79 -14.24
CA ARG A 3 -2.67 33.68 -14.38
C ARG A 3 -2.05 32.31 -14.67
N ILE A 4 -0.93 32.28 -15.40
CA ILE A 4 -0.22 31.04 -15.73
C ILE A 4 0.48 30.51 -14.48
N ILE A 5 1.10 31.39 -13.69
CA ILE A 5 1.75 31.04 -12.43
C ILE A 5 0.73 30.47 -11.43
N VAL A 6 -0.45 31.09 -11.33
CA VAL A 6 -1.55 30.60 -10.47
C VAL A 6 -2.04 29.22 -10.92
N ALA A 7 -2.22 29.02 -12.24
CA ALA A 7 -2.64 27.72 -12.77
C ALA A 7 -1.61 26.62 -12.51
N LEU A 8 -0.31 26.92 -12.63
CA LEU A 8 0.78 25.99 -12.38
C LEU A 8 0.88 25.62 -10.89
N ALA A 9 0.71 26.61 -10.01
CA ALA A 9 0.65 26.38 -8.57
C ALA A 9 -0.54 25.48 -8.18
N LEU A 10 -1.72 25.70 -8.78
CA LEU A 10 -2.91 24.88 -8.55
C LEU A 10 -2.71 23.43 -9.01
N LEU A 11 -2.08 23.23 -10.17
CA LEU A 11 -1.71 21.89 -10.67
C LEU A 11 -0.74 21.16 -9.74
N LEU A 12 0.27 21.85 -9.21
CA LEU A 12 1.22 21.27 -8.25
C LEU A 12 0.54 20.85 -6.94
N VAL A 13 -0.39 21.66 -6.43
CA VAL A 13 -1.17 21.32 -5.23
C VAL A 13 -2.03 20.08 -5.47
N VAL A 14 -2.74 19.99 -6.60
CA VAL A 14 -3.56 18.82 -6.95
C VAL A 14 -2.70 17.56 -7.12
N ALA A 15 -1.52 17.67 -7.75
CA ALA A 15 -0.62 16.54 -7.93
C ALA A 15 -0.06 15.99 -6.61
N SER A 16 0.06 16.82 -5.56
CA SER A 16 0.63 16.41 -4.27
C SER A 16 -0.22 15.39 -3.50
N CYS A 17 -1.53 15.29 -3.79
CA CYS A 17 -2.43 14.36 -3.09
C CYS A 17 -2.29 12.88 -3.51
N GLY A 18 -1.53 12.56 -4.57
CA GLY A 18 -1.44 11.20 -5.12
C GLY A 18 -0.27 10.33 -4.63
N GLY A 19 0.66 10.88 -3.84
CA GLY A 19 2.00 10.34 -3.65
C GLY A 19 2.22 9.50 -2.39
N GLY A 20 1.39 8.49 -2.13
CA GLY A 20 1.68 7.51 -1.08
C GLY A 20 2.62 6.40 -1.57
N PRO A 21 3.62 5.94 -0.79
CA PRO A 21 4.45 4.81 -1.18
C PRO A 21 3.63 3.52 -1.18
N ASN A 22 3.09 3.17 -2.35
CA ASN A 22 2.36 1.92 -2.60
C ASN A 22 3.31 0.76 -2.98
N THR A 23 4.62 1.00 -2.93
CA THR A 23 5.64 0.01 -3.24
C THR A 23 6.00 -0.81 -2.00
N PRO A 24 6.12 -2.14 -2.14
CA PRO A 24 6.55 -2.98 -1.04
C PRO A 24 7.99 -2.63 -0.63
N PRO A 25 8.35 -2.81 0.66
CA PRO A 25 9.72 -2.67 1.15
C PRO A 25 10.70 -3.54 0.36
N ARG A 26 11.96 -3.12 0.28
CA ARG A 26 12.96 -3.80 -0.59
C ARG A 26 13.30 -5.21 -0.12
N ASN A 27 13.25 -5.46 1.18
CA ASN A 27 13.62 -6.73 1.78
C ASN A 27 12.49 -7.22 2.69
N LEU A 28 11.69 -8.15 2.17
CA LEU A 28 10.47 -8.63 2.82
C LEU A 28 10.74 -9.72 3.88
N ASP A 29 11.91 -10.36 3.82
CA ASP A 29 12.29 -11.46 4.72
C ASP A 29 12.97 -10.94 6.00
N ASN A 30 13.30 -9.65 6.06
CA ASN A 30 13.93 -9.01 7.21
C ASN A 30 12.98 -7.96 7.84
N ALA A 31 12.31 -8.36 8.93
CA ALA A 31 11.39 -7.50 9.67
C ALA A 31 12.03 -6.17 10.16
N CYS A 32 13.29 -6.19 10.58
CA CYS A 32 14.01 -4.99 11.01
C CYS A 32 14.20 -4.00 9.87
N SER A 33 14.47 -4.50 8.65
CA SER A 33 14.63 -3.65 7.47
C SER A 33 13.31 -3.00 7.05
N ILE A 34 12.18 -3.71 7.14
CA ILE A 34 10.83 -3.18 6.86
C ILE A 34 10.51 -2.02 7.81
N ILE A 35 10.75 -2.20 9.11
CA ILE A 35 10.50 -1.16 10.12
C ILE A 35 11.43 0.04 9.91
N LYS A 36 12.69 -0.20 9.53
CA LYS A 36 13.66 0.87 9.24
C LYS A 36 13.26 1.69 8.01
N GLU A 37 12.72 1.05 6.98
CA GLU A 37 12.25 1.71 5.75
C GLU A 37 10.91 2.45 5.99
N ARG A 38 10.04 1.91 6.85
CA ARG A 38 8.68 2.41 7.13
C ARG A 38 8.41 2.51 8.64
N PRO A 39 8.99 3.51 9.34
CA PRO A 39 8.83 3.64 10.80
C PRO A 39 7.38 3.88 11.25
N GLN A 40 6.51 4.38 10.35
CA GLN A 40 5.08 4.51 10.63
C GLN A 40 4.39 3.16 10.92
N TYR A 41 4.86 2.06 10.33
CA TYR A 41 4.28 0.74 10.55
C TYR A 41 4.47 0.29 12.00
N LEU A 42 5.63 0.56 12.60
CA LEU A 42 5.88 0.23 14.00
C LEU A 42 4.90 0.94 14.93
N LYS A 43 4.59 2.22 14.66
CA LYS A 43 3.59 2.97 15.42
C LYS A 43 2.18 2.35 15.29
N ALA A 44 1.80 1.95 14.07
CA ALA A 44 0.53 1.30 13.79
C ALA A 44 0.42 -0.09 14.45
N PHE A 45 1.50 -0.89 14.40
CA PHE A 45 1.52 -2.22 15.01
C PHE A 45 1.43 -2.14 16.54
N ARG A 46 2.14 -1.20 17.17
CA ARG A 46 2.02 -0.94 18.62
C ARG A 46 0.63 -0.44 19.02
N ALA A 47 -0.03 0.35 18.17
CA ALA A 47 -1.39 0.79 18.43
C ALA A 47 -2.38 -0.38 18.37
N THR A 48 -2.21 -1.26 17.38
CA THR A 48 -3.03 -2.46 17.20
C THR A 48 -2.78 -3.48 18.32
N GLU A 49 -1.53 -3.69 18.71
CA GLU A 49 -1.14 -4.54 19.84
C GLU A 49 -1.76 -4.05 21.15
N ARG A 50 -1.69 -2.74 21.44
CA ARG A 50 -2.33 -2.16 22.63
C ARG A 50 -3.85 -2.28 22.62
N ARG A 51 -4.48 -2.25 21.44
CA ARG A 51 -5.94 -2.29 21.31
C ARG A 51 -6.51 -3.70 21.32
N TRP A 52 -5.80 -4.66 20.72
CA TRP A 52 -6.31 -6.00 20.43
C TRP A 52 -5.45 -7.13 21.01
N GLY A 53 -4.29 -6.83 21.62
CA GLY A 53 -3.38 -7.82 22.17
C GLY A 53 -2.62 -8.66 21.13
N VAL A 54 -2.74 -8.34 19.83
CA VAL A 54 -2.07 -9.11 18.77
C VAL A 54 -0.59 -8.73 18.70
N PRO A 55 0.35 -9.70 18.86
CA PRO A 55 1.78 -9.40 18.80
C PRO A 55 2.21 -8.83 17.46
N ILE A 56 3.17 -7.90 17.47
CA ILE A 56 3.66 -7.22 16.25
C ILE A 56 4.12 -8.21 15.17
N HIS A 57 4.83 -9.27 15.55
CA HIS A 57 5.34 -10.26 14.59
C HIS A 57 4.22 -11.03 13.88
N VAL A 58 3.10 -11.30 14.57
CA VAL A 58 1.91 -11.93 13.95
C VAL A 58 1.29 -10.98 12.94
N GLN A 59 1.12 -9.70 13.32
CA GLN A 59 0.60 -8.68 12.41
C GLN A 59 1.47 -8.56 11.14
N MET A 60 2.79 -8.55 11.31
CA MET A 60 3.74 -8.49 10.19
C MET A 60 3.67 -9.75 9.31
N ALA A 61 3.58 -10.94 9.91
CA ALA A 61 3.47 -12.20 9.17
C ALA A 61 2.18 -12.26 8.34
N THR A 62 1.05 -11.85 8.93
CA THR A 62 -0.24 -11.77 8.21
C THR A 62 -0.14 -10.81 7.03
N ILE A 63 0.40 -9.59 7.23
CA ILE A 63 0.54 -8.62 6.13
C ILE A 63 1.51 -9.12 5.05
N HIS A 64 2.57 -9.82 5.46
CA HIS A 64 3.52 -10.43 4.53
C HIS A 64 2.83 -11.46 3.64
N GLN A 65 2.03 -12.36 4.22
CA GLN A 65 1.32 -13.40 3.48
C GLN A 65 0.27 -12.81 2.53
N GLU A 66 -0.60 -11.94 3.05
CA GLU A 66 -1.78 -11.43 2.32
C GLU A 66 -1.43 -10.47 1.17
N SER A 67 -0.39 -9.65 1.35
CA SER A 67 -0.13 -8.54 0.43
C SER A 67 1.34 -8.23 0.18
N LYS A 68 2.25 -8.87 0.93
CA LYS A 68 3.69 -8.51 0.92
C LYS A 68 3.90 -7.00 1.13
N PHE A 69 3.11 -6.38 2.02
CA PHE A 69 3.13 -4.94 2.31
C PHE A 69 2.77 -4.03 1.12
N ARG A 70 2.07 -4.55 0.10
CA ARG A 70 1.53 -3.73 -1.00
C ARG A 70 0.17 -3.16 -0.62
N GLY A 71 0.12 -1.86 -0.30
CA GLY A 71 -1.11 -1.19 0.15
C GLY A 71 -2.28 -1.18 -0.86
N ASN A 72 -2.00 -1.37 -2.15
CA ASN A 72 -3.00 -1.51 -3.20
C ASN A 72 -2.84 -2.84 -3.94
N ALA A 73 -2.62 -3.93 -3.20
CA ALA A 73 -2.65 -5.28 -3.74
C ALA A 73 -4.03 -5.55 -4.35
N ARG A 74 -4.08 -5.90 -5.64
CA ARG A 74 -5.34 -6.21 -6.33
C ARG A 74 -5.18 -7.48 -7.17
N THR A 75 -6.19 -8.34 -7.14
CA THR A 75 -6.20 -9.68 -7.77
C THR A 75 -6.21 -9.62 -9.31
N PRO A 76 -5.54 -10.47 -10.09
CA PRO A 76 -5.55 -10.36 -11.55
C PRO A 76 -6.97 -10.28 -12.18
N HIS A 77 -7.09 -9.58 -13.31
CA HIS A 77 -8.35 -9.54 -14.07
C HIS A 77 -8.57 -10.86 -14.81
N LYS A 78 -9.83 -11.29 -14.90
CA LYS A 78 -10.26 -12.38 -15.78
C LYS A 78 -10.59 -11.79 -17.15
N TYR A 79 -10.04 -12.39 -18.20
CA TYR A 79 -10.31 -12.01 -19.58
C TYR A 79 -11.04 -13.16 -20.29
N LEU A 80 -12.15 -12.86 -20.96
CA LEU A 80 -12.80 -13.78 -21.89
C LEU A 80 -12.12 -13.66 -23.25
N LEU A 81 -11.76 -14.80 -23.85
CA LEU A 81 -11.04 -14.89 -25.13
C LEU A 81 -9.71 -14.10 -25.15
N GLY A 82 -9.13 -13.81 -23.98
CA GLY A 82 -7.86 -13.09 -23.83
C GLY A 82 -7.94 -11.56 -23.95
N VAL A 83 -9.10 -10.98 -24.28
CA VAL A 83 -9.20 -9.53 -24.61
C VAL A 83 -10.32 -8.82 -23.84
N ILE A 84 -11.46 -9.47 -23.56
CA ILE A 84 -12.62 -8.80 -22.94
C ILE A 84 -12.53 -8.95 -21.40
N PRO A 85 -12.36 -7.86 -20.63
CA PRO A 85 -12.26 -7.95 -19.17
C PRO A 85 -13.63 -8.28 -18.55
N MET A 86 -13.74 -9.46 -17.95
CA MET A 86 -14.97 -9.95 -17.30
C MET A 86 -15.05 -9.64 -15.80
N GLY A 87 -14.08 -8.88 -15.27
CA GLY A 87 -13.96 -8.55 -13.85
C GLY A 87 -12.68 -9.08 -13.22
N ARG A 88 -12.59 -9.02 -11.89
CA ARG A 88 -11.45 -9.56 -11.12
C ARG A 88 -11.73 -11.00 -10.70
N GLN A 89 -10.68 -11.78 -10.44
CA GLN A 89 -10.85 -13.16 -9.97
C GLN A 89 -11.62 -13.24 -8.63
N SER A 90 -11.36 -12.31 -7.72
CA SER A 90 -12.09 -12.15 -6.46
C SER A 90 -11.99 -10.70 -5.96
N SER A 91 -12.71 -10.37 -4.89
CA SER A 91 -12.54 -9.11 -4.15
C SER A 91 -11.31 -9.13 -3.24
N ALA A 92 -10.87 -10.30 -2.78
CA ALA A 92 -9.65 -10.53 -2.02
C ALA A 92 -9.06 -11.89 -2.42
N TYR A 93 -7.77 -11.91 -2.75
CA TYR A 93 -7.00 -13.13 -3.03
C TYR A 93 -5.82 -13.05 -2.06
N GLY A 94 -5.99 -13.70 -0.91
CA GLY A 94 -5.00 -13.74 0.18
C GLY A 94 -3.77 -14.52 -0.19
#